data_AF-A0A098LG57-F1
#
_entry.id   AF-A0A098LG57-F1
#
_cell.length_a   1.000
_cell.length_b   1.000
_cell.length_c   1.000
_cell.angle_alpha   90.00
_cell.angle_beta   90.00
_cell.angle_gamma   90.00
#
_symmetry.space_group_name_H-M   'P 1'
#
loop_
_entity.id
_entity.type
_entity.pdbx_description
1 polymer ?
#
loop_
_entity_poly.entity_id
_entity_poly.type
_entity_poly.pdbx_seq_one_letter_code
_entity_poly.pdbx_strand_id
1 'polypeptide(L)'
;MLENFILASDLITESEFNRIIDFILEKGDRKFYCNRFNNNPHYQFSEFDVYLNPSNDRNIVCDTTISDFNEIVFYNSSALHRYYYLRIRRGRKEDSKTISGTSNQVEVNIKDEVIRNYLKEVLRRMP
;
A
#
# COMPACT_ATOMS: atom_id res chain seq x y z
N MET A 1 1.04 -17.68 7.33
CA MET A 1 1.84 -17.97 6.13
C MET A 1 2.55 -16.68 5.76
N LEU A 2 3.84 -16.73 5.43
CA LEU A 2 4.50 -15.60 4.78
C LEU A 2 3.89 -15.50 3.38
N GLU A 3 3.14 -14.43 3.11
CA GLU A 3 2.70 -14.15 1.74
C GLU A 3 3.95 -13.92 0.88
N ASN A 4 4.04 -14.60 -0.25
CA ASN A 4 5.15 -14.42 -1.19
C ASN A 4 4.90 -13.12 -1.96
N PHE A 5 5.68 -12.09 -1.67
CA PHE A 5 5.63 -10.83 -2.40
C PHE A 5 6.45 -10.94 -3.70
N ILE A 6 5.91 -10.38 -4.79
CA ILE A 6 6.53 -10.34 -6.12
C ILE A 6 6.57 -8.92 -6.66
N LEU A 7 7.56 -8.61 -7.51
CA LEU A 7 7.73 -7.28 -8.07
C LEU A 7 6.49 -6.86 -8.89
N ALA A 8 6.03 -5.63 -8.62
CA ALA A 8 4.84 -5.01 -9.22
C ALA A 8 5.21 -3.82 -10.13
N SER A 9 6.43 -3.79 -10.65
CA SER A 9 6.96 -2.67 -11.46
C SER A 9 6.21 -2.42 -12.78
N ASP A 10 5.45 -3.40 -13.27
CA ASP A 10 4.55 -3.28 -14.43
C ASP A 10 3.08 -2.98 -14.06
N LEU A 11 2.78 -2.92 -12.76
CA LEU A 11 1.46 -2.58 -12.24
C LEU A 11 1.41 -1.15 -11.74
N ILE A 12 2.46 -0.73 -11.04
CA ILE A 12 2.50 0.54 -10.34
C ILE A 12 3.95 1.01 -10.16
N THR A 13 4.16 2.31 -10.31
CA THR A 13 5.43 2.96 -10.01
C THR A 13 5.52 3.37 -8.54
N GLU A 14 6.73 3.61 -8.03
CA GLU A 14 6.90 4.21 -6.70
C GLU A 14 6.15 5.53 -6.55
N SER A 15 6.19 6.39 -7.58
CA SER A 15 5.53 7.70 -7.53
C SER A 15 4.02 7.56 -7.38
N GLU A 16 3.42 6.60 -8.08
CA GLU A 16 2.00 6.29 -7.98
C GLU A 16 1.64 5.70 -6.62
N PHE A 17 2.48 4.81 -6.08
CA PHE A 17 2.31 4.26 -4.74
C PHE A 17 2.26 5.37 -3.68
N ASN A 18 3.23 6.29 -3.71
CA ASN A 18 3.26 7.42 -2.79
C ASN A 18 2.07 8.37 -3.00
N ARG A 19 1.64 8.60 -4.24
CA ARG A 19 0.46 9.44 -4.54
C ARG A 19 -0.82 8.85 -3.95
N ILE A 20 -0.98 7.52 -3.92
CA ILE A 20 -2.12 6.87 -3.27
C ILE A 20 -2.11 7.13 -1.76
N ILE A 21 -0.94 7.03 -1.13
CA ILE A 21 -0.77 7.32 0.30
C ILE A 21 -1.20 8.76 0.59
N ASP A 22 -0.61 9.73 -0.13
CA ASP A 22 -0.89 11.15 0.08
C ASP A 22 -2.38 11.46 -0.10
N PHE A 23 -3.00 10.89 -1.13
CA PHE A 23 -4.43 11.04 -1.38
C PHE A 23 -5.29 10.52 -0.23
N ILE A 24 -5.01 9.32 0.30
CA ILE A 24 -5.78 8.74 1.40
C ILE A 24 -5.58 9.55 2.68
N LEU A 25 -4.36 10.04 2.94
CA LEU A 25 -4.09 10.89 4.10
C LEU A 25 -4.82 12.24 4.03
N GLU A 26 -5.00 12.80 2.83
CA GLU A 26 -5.66 14.09 2.62
C GLU A 26 -7.19 13.98 2.56
N LYS A 27 -7.71 12.97 1.84
CA LYS A 27 -9.14 12.85 1.48
C LYS A 27 -9.86 11.72 2.22
N GLY A 28 -9.13 10.83 2.86
CA GLY A 28 -9.66 9.67 3.55
C GLY A 28 -10.31 9.96 4.89
N ASP A 29 -10.92 8.91 5.43
CA ASP A 29 -11.39 8.85 6.79
C ASP A 29 -10.56 7.83 7.60
N ARG A 30 -11.05 7.48 8.78
CA ARG A 30 -10.45 6.44 9.61
C ARG A 30 -11.41 5.27 9.78
N LYS A 31 -10.91 4.06 9.51
CA LYS A 31 -11.73 2.85 9.57
C LYS A 31 -10.92 1.67 10.10
N PHE A 32 -11.61 0.78 10.80
CA PHE A 32 -11.04 -0.46 11.32
C PHE A 32 -11.26 -1.59 10.32
N TYR A 33 -10.23 -2.38 10.04
CA TYR A 33 -10.33 -3.55 9.16
C TYR A 33 -9.69 -4.82 9.73
N CYS A 34 -8.75 -4.71 10.68
CA CYS A 34 -8.11 -5.85 11.31
C CYS A 34 -7.78 -5.60 12.79
N ASN A 35 -7.73 -6.65 13.60
CA ASN A 35 -7.48 -6.53 15.05
C ASN A 35 -6.10 -5.95 15.43
N ARG A 36 -5.14 -5.91 14.48
CA ARG A 36 -3.79 -5.43 14.75
C ARG A 36 -3.70 -3.90 14.69
N PHE A 37 -4.34 -3.30 13.70
CA PHE A 37 -4.26 -1.88 13.44
C PHE A 37 -5.64 -1.26 13.66
N ASN A 38 -5.69 -0.33 14.61
CA ASN A 38 -6.89 0.41 14.94
C ASN A 38 -6.82 1.76 14.23
N ASN A 39 -7.96 2.24 13.74
CA ASN A 39 -8.09 3.60 13.20
C ASN A 39 -7.17 3.88 11.98
N ASN A 40 -7.09 2.94 11.03
CA ASN A 40 -6.27 3.08 9.83
C ASN A 40 -6.78 4.24 8.95
N PRO A 41 -5.87 5.03 8.35
CA PRO A 41 -6.23 5.85 7.19
C PRO A 41 -6.88 4.97 6.13
N HIS A 42 -8.00 5.43 5.61
CA HIS A 42 -8.85 4.66 4.73
C HIS A 42 -9.50 5.55 3.67
N TYR A 43 -9.71 4.99 2.48
CA TYR A 43 -10.60 5.57 1.48
C TYR A 43 -11.33 4.47 0.72
N GLN A 44 -12.63 4.63 0.51
CA GLN A 44 -13.43 3.70 -0.27
C GLN A 44 -13.42 4.09 -1.76
N PHE A 45 -12.89 3.22 -2.60
CA PHE A 45 -12.95 3.35 -4.06
C PHE A 45 -13.99 2.38 -4.61
N SER A 46 -15.17 2.92 -4.96
CA SER A 46 -16.26 2.13 -5.52
C SER A 46 -16.63 0.94 -4.62
N GLU A 47 -16.25 -0.28 -5.03
CA GLU A 47 -16.60 -1.54 -4.38
C GLU A 47 -15.52 -2.10 -3.44
N PHE A 48 -14.36 -1.43 -3.33
CA PHE A 48 -13.28 -1.85 -2.44
C PHE A 48 -12.83 -0.73 -1.51
N ASP A 49 -12.43 -1.13 -0.31
CA ASP A 49 -11.82 -0.27 0.68
C ASP A 49 -10.30 -0.30 0.49
N VAL A 50 -9.64 0.85 0.62
CA VAL A 50 -8.18 0.95 0.58
C VAL A 50 -7.68 1.48 1.91
N TYR A 51 -6.79 0.73 2.56
CA TYR A 51 -6.22 1.06 3.87
C TYR A 51 -4.72 1.29 3.79
N LEU A 52 -4.20 2.13 4.68
CA LEU A 52 -2.77 2.30 4.89
C LEU A 52 -2.32 1.58 6.15
N ASN A 53 -1.35 0.69 6.02
CA ASN A 53 -0.72 0.00 7.13
C ASN A 53 0.61 0.64 7.50
N PRO A 54 0.88 0.83 8.80
CA PRO A 54 2.14 1.39 9.25
C PRO A 54 3.28 0.39 9.05
N SER A 55 4.46 0.91 8.73
CA SER A 55 5.70 0.12 8.60
C SER A 55 6.21 -0.50 9.91
N ASN A 56 5.75 0.04 11.04
CA ASN A 56 6.13 -0.36 12.38
C ASN A 56 4.93 -1.00 13.08
N ASP A 57 5.04 -2.29 13.41
CA ASP A 57 4.02 -3.05 14.14
C ASP A 57 3.67 -2.45 15.53
N ARG A 58 4.49 -1.53 16.06
CA ARG A 58 4.20 -0.80 17.31
C ARG A 58 3.27 0.40 17.12
N ASN A 59 3.06 0.89 15.89
CA ASN A 59 2.15 2.00 15.61
C ASN A 59 0.71 1.51 15.44
N ILE A 60 0.16 0.94 16.50
CA ILE A 60 -1.18 0.31 16.50
C ILE A 60 -2.29 1.29 16.11
N VAL A 61 -2.14 2.57 16.44
CA VAL A 61 -3.15 3.63 16.20
C VAL A 61 -3.01 4.31 14.84
N CYS A 62 -2.06 3.86 14.00
CA CYS A 62 -1.79 4.43 12.69
C CYS A 62 -1.57 5.96 12.72
N ASP A 63 -0.74 6.40 13.68
CA ASP A 63 -0.32 7.79 13.77
C ASP A 63 0.52 8.16 12.54
N THR A 64 0.06 9.20 11.84
CA THR A 64 0.61 9.67 10.57
C THR A 64 1.88 10.49 10.74
N THR A 65 2.17 10.95 11.97
CA THR A 65 3.38 11.74 12.26
C THR A 65 4.63 10.88 12.41
N ILE A 66 4.46 9.58 12.63
CA ILE A 66 5.55 8.63 12.92
C ILE A 66 5.60 7.45 11.94
N SER A 67 4.73 7.42 10.93
CA SER A 67 4.72 6.35 9.92
C SER A 67 4.79 6.90 8.51
N ASP A 68 5.62 6.23 7.72
CA ASP A 68 5.78 6.43 6.30
C ASP A 68 4.85 5.55 5.45
N PHE A 69 3.94 4.79 6.10
CA PHE A 69 2.97 3.86 5.50
C PHE A 69 3.53 3.08 4.30
N ASN A 70 4.29 2.03 4.56
CA ASN A 70 4.94 1.28 3.49
C ASN A 70 4.05 0.18 2.86
N GLU A 71 2.80 0.06 3.28
CA GLU A 71 1.89 -1.00 2.83
C GLU A 71 0.48 -0.45 2.60
N ILE A 72 -0.08 -0.71 1.42
CA ILE A 72 -1.44 -0.38 0.99
C ILE A 72 -2.22 -1.69 0.89
N VAL A 73 -3.40 -1.73 1.50
CA VAL A 73 -4.28 -2.90 1.50
C VAL A 73 -5.54 -2.59 0.73
N PHE A 74 -5.81 -3.37 -0.32
CA PHE A 74 -7.09 -3.35 -1.03
C PHE A 74 -7.96 -4.46 -0.45
N TYR A 75 -9.12 -4.10 0.06
CA TYR A 75 -10.08 -5.01 0.64
C TYR A 75 -11.40 -4.99 -0.14
N ASN A 76 -11.83 -6.15 -0.62
CA ASN A 76 -13.17 -6.33 -1.17
C ASN A 76 -13.86 -7.50 -0.45
N SER A 77 -14.90 -7.18 0.33
CA SER A 77 -15.64 -8.17 1.11
C SER A 77 -16.42 -9.18 0.26
N SER A 78 -16.79 -8.80 -0.96
CA SER A 78 -17.56 -9.62 -1.91
C SER A 78 -16.69 -10.46 -2.84
N ALA A 79 -15.38 -10.21 -2.90
CA ALA A 79 -14.46 -10.96 -3.75
C ALA A 79 -14.09 -12.33 -3.13
N LEU A 80 -13.77 -13.29 -4.00
CA LEU A 80 -13.21 -14.58 -3.58
C LEU A 80 -11.86 -14.39 -2.88
N HIS A 81 -10.99 -13.58 -3.48
CA HIS A 81 -9.76 -13.11 -2.87
C HIS A 81 -9.98 -11.71 -2.29
N ARG A 82 -10.05 -11.62 -0.96
CA ARG A 82 -10.52 -10.40 -0.29
C ARG A 82 -9.45 -9.35 -0.08
N TYR A 83 -8.17 -9.72 -0.04
CA TYR A 83 -7.10 -8.84 0.41
C TYR A 83 -5.91 -8.85 -0.54
N TYR A 84 -5.66 -7.73 -1.21
CA TYR A 84 -4.42 -7.51 -1.96
C TYR A 84 -3.53 -6.54 -1.20
N TYR A 85 -2.25 -6.88 -1.05
CA TYR A 85 -1.27 -6.05 -0.36
C TYR A 85 -0.25 -5.55 -1.36
N LEU A 86 -0.10 -4.23 -1.44
CA LEU A 86 1.05 -3.59 -2.08
C LEU A 86 1.99 -3.12 -1.00
N ARG A 87 3.28 -3.41 -1.15
CA ARG A 87 4.33 -2.97 -0.23
C ARG A 87 5.44 -2.28 -0.99
N ILE A 88 5.95 -1.17 -0.46
CA ILE A 88 7.19 -0.58 -0.94
C ILE A 88 8.38 -1.05 -0.09
N ARG A 89 9.34 -1.69 -0.74
CA ARG A 89 10.66 -1.96 -0.17
C ARG A 89 11.59 -0.83 -0.53
N ARG A 90 11.96 -0.05 0.49
CA ARG A 90 12.91 1.04 0.33
C ARG A 90 14.33 0.50 0.42
N GLY A 91 15.18 0.88 -0.54
CA GLY A 91 16.59 0.49 -0.54
C GLY A 91 17.30 1.00 0.72
N ARG A 92 18.12 0.17 1.37
CA ARG A 92 19.05 0.68 2.39
C ARG A 92 20.16 1.43 1.68
N LYS A 93 20.40 2.69 2.07
CA LYS A 93 21.68 3.35 1.77
C LYS A 93 22.74 2.64 2.62
N GLU A 94 23.55 1.79 2.01
CA GLU A 94 24.80 1.37 2.65
C GLU A 94 25.84 2.49 2.46
N ASP A 95 26.44 2.91 3.57
CA ASP A 95 27.55 3.86 3.60
C ASP A 95 28.80 3.23 2.98
N SER A 96 28.91 3.13 1.66
CA SER A 96 30.18 2.84 0.97
C SER A 96 30.10 3.01 -0.53
N LYS A 97 31.15 3.60 -1.09
CA LYS A 97 31.43 3.83 -2.51
C LYS A 97 31.18 2.59 -3.38
N THR A 98 29.98 2.42 -3.94
CA THR A 98 29.75 1.71 -5.21
C THR A 98 28.46 2.25 -5.82
N ILE A 99 28.56 2.83 -7.02
CA ILE A 99 27.43 3.34 -7.78
C ILE A 99 26.79 2.16 -8.50
N SER A 100 25.67 1.63 -7.98
CA SER A 100 24.56 1.12 -8.77
C SER A 100 23.28 1.19 -7.92
N GLY A 101 22.24 1.81 -8.50
CA GLY A 101 21.14 2.40 -7.76
C GLY A 101 20.30 1.42 -6.94
N THR A 102 20.19 1.66 -5.64
CA THR A 102 19.16 1.07 -4.79
C THR A 102 17.85 1.81 -5.05
N SER A 103 17.11 1.42 -6.08
CA SER A 103 15.76 1.94 -6.32
C SER A 103 14.76 1.29 -5.38
N ASN A 104 13.75 2.05 -4.95
CA ASN A 104 12.65 1.47 -4.21
C ASN A 104 11.85 0.55 -5.13
N GLN A 105 11.36 -0.56 -4.56
CA GLN A 105 10.62 -1.57 -5.30
C GLN A 105 9.24 -1.72 -4.70
N VAL A 106 8.21 -1.61 -5.53
CA VAL A 106 6.86 -1.97 -5.13
C VAL A 106 6.64 -3.44 -5.41
N GLU A 107 6.12 -4.15 -4.43
CA GLU A 107 5.80 -5.56 -4.47
C GLU A 107 4.31 -5.77 -4.19
N VAL A 108 3.75 -6.86 -4.73
CA VAL A 108 2.37 -7.29 -4.48
C VAL A 108 2.35 -8.73 -3.98
N ASN A 109 1.42 -9.08 -3.09
CA ASN A 109 1.26 -10.46 -2.62
C ASN A 109 0.72 -11.40 -3.71
N ILE A 110 -0.19 -10.91 -4.56
CA ILE A 110 -0.76 -11.63 -5.70
C ILE A 110 -0.90 -10.69 -6.89
N LYS A 111 -0.45 -11.15 -8.05
CA LYS A 111 -0.52 -10.39 -9.30
C LYS A 111 -1.51 -11.04 -10.26
N ASP A 112 -2.68 -10.43 -10.38
CA ASP A 112 -3.76 -10.83 -11.29
C ASP A 112 -4.42 -9.62 -11.96
N GLU A 113 -5.49 -9.86 -12.72
CA GLU A 113 -6.25 -8.80 -13.38
C GLU A 113 -7.07 -7.94 -12.40
N VAL A 114 -7.47 -8.50 -11.26
CA VAL A 114 -8.30 -7.81 -10.26
C VAL A 114 -7.50 -6.66 -9.63
N ILE A 115 -6.30 -6.92 -9.10
CA ILE A 115 -5.47 -5.85 -8.53
C ILE A 115 -5.06 -4.83 -9.60
N ARG A 116 -4.85 -5.26 -10.85
CA ARG A 116 -4.58 -4.35 -11.97
C ARG A 116 -5.76 -3.40 -12.22
N ASN A 117 -6.99 -3.90 -12.13
CA ASN A 117 -8.19 -3.09 -12.31
C ASN A 117 -8.42 -2.14 -11.13
N TYR A 118 -8.21 -2.60 -9.89
CA TYR A 118 -8.27 -1.74 -8.71
C TYR A 118 -7.25 -0.59 -8.78
N LEU A 119 -6.01 -0.89 -9.16
CA LEU A 119 -4.97 0.12 -9.35
C LEU A 119 -5.36 1.18 -10.39
N LYS A 120 -5.84 0.75 -11.56
CA LYS A 120 -6.34 1.67 -12.60
C LYS A 120 -7.47 2.53 -12.09
N GLU A 121 -8.41 1.96 -11.33
CA GLU A 121 -9.52 2.71 -10.77
C GLU A 121 -9.07 3.77 -9.77
N VAL A 122 -8.19 3.40 -8.82
CA VAL A 122 -7.62 4.34 -7.86
C VAL A 122 -6.92 5.48 -8.59
N LEU A 123 -5.99 5.16 -9.49
CA LEU A 123 -5.19 6.15 -10.23
C LEU A 123 -6.05 7.08 -11.09
N ARG A 124 -7.15 6.59 -11.65
CA ARG A 124 -8.11 7.39 -12.44
C ARG A 124 -8.95 8.33 -11.57
N ARG A 125 -9.25 7.96 -10.33
CA ARG A 125 -10.14 8.72 -9.43
C ARG A 125 -9.39 9.73 -8.56
N MET A 126 -8.06 9.61 -8.46
CA MET A 126 -7.24 10.63 -7.83
C MET A 126 -7.09 11.84 -8.76
N PRO A 127 -7.45 13.05 -8.30
CA PRO A 127 -7.30 14.29 -9.08
C PRO A 127 -5.83 14.63 -9.36
#